data_AF-A0A8S3K1G9-F1
#
_entry.id   AF-A0A8S3K1G9-F1
#
_cell.length_a   1.000
_cell.length_b   1.000
_cell.length_c   1.000
_cell.angle_alpha   90.00
_cell.angle_beta   90.00
_cell.angle_gamma   90.00
#
_symmetry.space_group_name_H-M   'P 1'
#
loop_
_entity.id
_entity.type
_entity.pdbx_description
1 polymer ?
#
loop_
_entity_poly.entity_id
_entity_poly.type
_entity_poly.pdbx_seq_one_letter_code
_entity_poly.pdbx_strand_id
1 'polypeptide(L)'
;MSLPRHALQALEIPRVTQARVSVDYAIHLDERVPQWNISVSSMLADAIGLAPYKDVFWSSSNEPGAPYRKTSMEPVPDREILIATLSTGPVTPGDAISYTNVNRIMRCCSEIGTILKPDRPITMINSLIADWAQNKGVVQGELYSTRSSL
;
A
#
# COMPACT_ATOMS: atom_id res chain seq x y z
N MET A 1 -0.51 10.69 -4.00
CA MET A 1 0.71 9.91 -4.28
C MET A 1 1.91 10.83 -4.44
N SER A 2 3.12 10.40 -4.05
CA SER A 2 4.35 11.13 -4.42
C SER A 2 4.55 11.04 -5.93
N LEU A 3 4.79 12.18 -6.59
CA LEU A 3 5.16 12.18 -8.01
C LEU A 3 6.63 11.78 -8.15
N PRO A 4 7.08 11.26 -9.30
CA PRO A 4 8.47 10.85 -9.49
C PRO A 4 9.49 11.92 -9.10
N ARG A 5 9.24 13.19 -9.45
CA ARG A 5 10.09 14.32 -9.04
C ARG A 5 10.21 14.50 -7.52
N HIS A 6 9.14 14.20 -6.76
CA HIS A 6 9.15 14.31 -5.30
C HIS A 6 9.94 13.15 -4.68
N ALA A 7 9.83 11.95 -5.25
CA ALA A 7 10.59 10.78 -4.81
C ALA A 7 12.09 10.96 -5.11
N LEU A 8 12.45 11.43 -6.31
CA LEU A 8 13.83 11.67 -6.71
C LEU A 8 14.51 12.77 -5.89
N GLN A 9 13.77 13.74 -5.36
CA GLN A 9 14.32 14.75 -4.45
C GLN A 9 14.94 14.12 -3.18
N ALA A 10 14.51 12.91 -2.80
CA ALA A 10 15.08 12.22 -1.65
C ALA A 10 16.56 11.84 -1.84
N LEU A 11 17.04 11.75 -3.09
CA LEU A 11 18.47 11.53 -3.38
C LEU A 11 19.34 12.68 -2.87
N GLU A 12 18.78 13.88 -2.74
CA GLU A 12 19.46 15.07 -2.23
C GLU A 12 19.17 15.34 -0.74
N ILE A 13 18.25 14.59 -0.13
CA ILE A 13 17.80 14.81 1.25
C ILE A 13 17.88 13.48 2.04
N PRO A 14 19.03 13.20 2.70
CA PRO A 14 19.27 11.91 3.36
C PRO A 14 18.27 11.55 4.47
N ARG A 15 17.50 12.52 4.95
CA ARG A 15 16.50 12.35 6.01
C ARG A 15 15.16 11.81 5.51
N VAL A 16 14.95 11.76 4.19
CA VAL A 16 13.73 11.19 3.60
C VAL A 16 13.94 9.68 3.49
N THR A 17 13.15 8.91 4.23
CA THR A 17 13.29 7.45 4.32
C THR A 17 12.15 6.68 3.68
N GLN A 18 11.09 7.37 3.25
CA GLN A 18 9.85 6.73 2.79
C GLN A 18 9.08 7.59 1.79
N ALA A 19 8.21 6.96 0.98
CA ALA A 19 7.34 7.65 0.03
C ALA A 19 5.99 6.94 -0.16
N ARG A 20 4.90 7.72 -0.30
CA ARG A 20 3.57 7.16 -0.61
C ARG A 20 3.55 6.73 -2.07
N VAL A 21 3.28 5.44 -2.30
CA VAL A 21 3.31 4.81 -3.63
C VAL A 21 1.93 4.44 -4.16
N SER A 22 0.88 4.62 -3.37
CA SER A 22 -0.50 4.46 -3.80
C SER A 22 -1.15 5.80 -4.15
N VAL A 23 -2.29 5.72 -4.84
CA VAL A 23 -3.26 6.83 -4.93
C VAL A 23 -3.90 7.12 -3.56
N ASP A 24 -4.67 8.20 -3.51
CA ASP A 24 -5.43 8.58 -2.31
C ASP A 24 -6.50 7.53 -2.00
N TYR A 25 -6.67 7.21 -0.72
CA TYR A 25 -7.70 6.28 -0.28
C TYR A 25 -9.11 6.84 -0.46
N ALA A 26 -9.30 8.16 -0.37
CA ALA A 26 -10.61 8.75 -0.67
C ALA A 26 -11.05 8.45 -2.12
N ILE A 27 -10.11 8.48 -3.08
CA ILE A 27 -10.37 8.14 -4.48
C ILE A 27 -10.67 6.65 -4.64
N HIS A 28 -10.07 5.77 -3.82
CA HIS A 28 -10.45 4.35 -3.78
C HIS A 28 -11.93 4.18 -3.42
N LEU A 29 -12.38 4.85 -2.36
CA LEU A 29 -13.76 4.76 -1.87
C LEU A 29 -14.78 5.40 -2.81
N ASP A 30 -14.37 6.48 -3.50
CA ASP A 30 -15.20 7.22 -4.44
C ASP A 30 -15.25 6.50 -5.80
N GLU A 31 -14.10 6.34 -6.45
CA GLU A 31 -14.01 5.92 -7.85
C GLU A 31 -13.68 4.43 -8.03
N ARG A 32 -13.53 3.67 -6.93
CA ARG A 32 -13.13 2.25 -6.96
C ARG A 32 -11.80 1.98 -7.67
N VAL A 33 -10.90 2.96 -7.65
CA VAL A 33 -9.54 2.81 -8.17
C VAL A 33 -8.78 1.77 -7.31
N PRO A 34 -8.00 0.85 -7.88
CA PRO A 34 -7.28 -0.18 -7.14
C PRO A 34 -6.08 0.42 -6.38
N GLN A 35 -6.36 1.11 -5.27
CA GLN A 35 -5.36 1.85 -4.51
C GLN A 35 -4.28 0.96 -3.87
N TRP A 36 -4.64 -0.28 -3.55
CA TRP A 36 -3.73 -1.33 -3.11
C TRP A 36 -2.70 -1.74 -4.18
N ASN A 37 -2.89 -1.40 -5.45
CA ASN A 37 -1.92 -1.68 -6.50
C ASN A 37 -0.76 -0.69 -6.43
N ILE A 38 0.23 -1.00 -5.59
CA ILE A 38 1.44 -0.21 -5.39
C ILE A 38 2.62 -0.69 -6.24
N SER A 39 2.44 -1.75 -7.03
CA SER A 39 3.45 -2.50 -7.82
C SER A 39 4.68 -1.71 -8.26
N VAL A 40 4.60 -1.05 -9.43
CA VAL A 40 5.74 -0.39 -10.09
C VAL A 40 6.24 0.79 -9.26
N SER A 41 5.33 1.48 -8.57
CA SER A 41 5.68 2.59 -7.68
C SER A 41 6.54 2.12 -6.49
N SER A 42 6.25 0.97 -5.90
CA SER A 42 7.06 0.34 -4.86
C SER A 42 8.44 -0.05 -5.37
N MET A 43 8.54 -0.58 -6.59
CA MET A 43 9.84 -0.90 -7.20
C MET A 43 10.71 0.34 -7.36
N LEU A 44 10.12 1.44 -7.84
CA LEU A 44 10.84 2.70 -8.00
C LEU A 44 11.33 3.23 -6.65
N ALA A 45 10.47 3.21 -5.63
CA ALA A 45 10.83 3.67 -4.28
C ALA A 45 11.97 2.83 -3.67
N ASP A 46 11.86 1.50 -3.75
CA ASP A 46 12.89 0.57 -3.24
C ASP A 46 14.23 0.77 -3.95
N ALA A 47 14.20 0.97 -5.28
CA ALA A 47 15.40 1.17 -6.08
C ALA A 47 16.21 2.41 -5.70
N ILE A 48 15.55 3.44 -5.14
CA ILE A 48 16.20 4.66 -4.65
C ILE A 48 16.36 4.68 -3.12
N GLY A 49 16.18 3.53 -2.46
CA GLY A 49 16.41 3.36 -1.02
C GLY A 49 15.31 3.93 -0.13
N LEU A 50 14.11 4.20 -0.66
CA LEU A 50 12.96 4.63 0.12
C LEU A 50 12.05 3.44 0.46
N ALA A 51 11.55 3.41 1.68
CA ALA A 51 10.47 2.50 2.06
C ALA A 51 9.15 2.95 1.43
N PRO A 52 8.55 2.18 0.49
CA PRO A 52 7.24 2.54 -0.03
C PRO A 52 6.15 2.38 1.04
N TYR A 53 5.09 3.17 0.96
CA TYR A 53 3.90 2.89 1.75
C TYR A 53 2.61 3.11 0.98
N LYS A 54 1.62 2.26 1.28
CA LYS A 54 0.23 2.45 0.91
C LYS A 54 -0.38 3.53 1.78
N ASP A 55 -1.19 4.41 1.19
CA ASP A 55 -1.98 5.38 1.92
C ASP A 55 -2.91 4.71 2.93
N VAL A 56 -3.57 5.54 3.73
CA VAL A 56 -4.50 5.12 4.77
C VAL A 56 -5.50 4.05 4.29
N PHE A 57 -6.00 3.26 5.23
CA PHE A 57 -7.06 2.29 4.95
C PHE A 57 -8.00 2.15 6.14
N TRP A 58 -9.20 1.68 5.87
CA TRP A 58 -10.12 1.27 6.93
C TRP A 58 -9.89 -0.19 7.28
N SER A 59 -9.57 -0.43 8.55
CA SER A 59 -9.54 -1.77 9.10
C SER A 59 -10.94 -2.34 9.30
N SER A 60 -12.01 -1.56 9.21
CA SER A 60 -13.40 -2.04 9.18
C SER A 60 -14.03 -1.83 7.80
N SER A 61 -14.96 -2.71 7.42
CA SER A 61 -15.67 -2.55 6.14
C SER A 61 -16.63 -1.36 6.18
N ASN A 62 -17.31 -1.14 7.31
CA ASN A 62 -18.30 -0.09 7.46
C ASN A 62 -17.76 1.01 8.39
N GLU A 63 -17.73 2.24 7.89
CA GLU A 63 -17.30 3.44 8.60
C GLU A 63 -18.42 4.48 8.58
N PRO A 64 -19.26 4.54 9.63
CA PRO A 64 -20.42 5.42 9.64
C PRO A 64 -20.00 6.88 9.77
N GLY A 65 -20.73 7.75 9.07
CA GLY A 65 -20.45 9.19 9.10
C GLY A 65 -19.20 9.60 8.34
N ALA A 66 -18.56 8.68 7.59
CA ALA A 66 -17.50 9.02 6.68
C ALA A 66 -17.98 10.11 5.68
N PRO A 67 -17.20 11.18 5.45
CA PRO A 67 -17.58 12.29 4.57
C PRO A 67 -17.48 11.93 3.09
N TYR A 68 -16.95 10.75 2.79
CA TYR A 68 -16.93 10.15 1.46
C TYR A 68 -18.36 9.69 1.09
N ARG A 69 -18.64 9.40 -0.19
CA ARG A 69 -19.99 9.08 -0.74
C ARG A 69 -20.96 8.41 0.25
N LYS A 70 -22.28 8.61 0.07
CA LYS A 70 -23.37 8.07 0.93
C LYS A 70 -23.31 6.57 1.30
N THR A 71 -22.48 5.76 0.63
CA THR A 71 -22.32 4.32 0.85
C THR A 71 -20.86 3.87 0.85
N SER A 72 -19.90 4.74 1.19
CA SER A 72 -18.47 4.38 1.19
C SER A 72 -18.21 3.25 2.19
N MET A 73 -17.77 2.11 1.66
CA MET A 73 -17.49 0.87 2.39
C MET A 73 -16.15 0.33 1.88
N GLU A 74 -15.29 -0.17 2.76
CA GLU A 74 -14.08 -0.89 2.38
C GLU A 74 -14.44 -2.36 2.06
N PRO A 75 -14.40 -2.77 0.78
CA PRO A 75 -14.84 -4.10 0.38
C PRO A 75 -13.87 -5.22 0.82
N VAL A 76 -12.57 -4.94 0.93
CA VAL A 76 -11.54 -5.95 1.20
C VAL A 76 -10.49 -5.43 2.20
N PRO A 77 -10.87 -5.15 3.47
CA PRO A 77 -9.94 -4.60 4.45
C PRO A 77 -8.68 -5.46 4.68
N ASP A 78 -8.83 -6.79 4.55
CA ASP A 78 -7.71 -7.73 4.70
C ASP A 78 -6.66 -7.58 3.60
N ARG A 79 -7.04 -7.16 2.38
CA ARG A 79 -6.09 -6.85 1.31
C ARG A 79 -5.35 -5.54 1.60
N GLU A 80 -6.08 -4.53 2.06
CA GLU A 80 -5.49 -3.22 2.34
C GLU A 80 -4.42 -3.31 3.42
N ILE A 81 -4.69 -4.04 4.51
CA ILE A 81 -3.70 -4.27 5.56
C ILE A 81 -2.54 -5.15 5.09
N LEU A 82 -2.81 -6.21 4.30
CA LEU A 82 -1.75 -7.08 3.76
C LEU A 82 -0.76 -6.26 2.92
N ILE A 83 -1.27 -5.45 2.01
CA ILE A 83 -0.46 -4.60 1.13
C ILE A 83 0.28 -3.52 1.92
N ALA A 84 -0.40 -2.85 2.86
CA ALA A 84 0.25 -1.85 3.71
C ALA A 84 1.39 -2.46 4.54
N THR A 85 1.17 -3.62 5.14
CA THR A 85 2.17 -4.34 5.95
C THR A 85 3.39 -4.72 5.13
N LEU A 86 3.16 -5.31 3.96
CA LEU A 86 4.25 -5.80 3.11
C LEU A 86 4.92 -4.69 2.29
N SER A 87 4.50 -3.44 2.42
CA SER A 87 5.10 -2.30 1.71
C SER A 87 6.42 -1.80 2.32
N THR A 88 6.82 -2.25 3.51
CA THR A 88 8.02 -1.83 4.29
C THR A 88 7.99 -0.42 4.87
N GLY A 89 7.14 0.49 4.39
CA GLY A 89 6.90 1.79 5.02
C GLY A 89 5.91 1.74 6.20
N PRO A 90 5.27 2.88 6.54
CA PRO A 90 4.25 2.92 7.59
C PRO A 90 2.99 2.12 7.22
N VAL A 91 2.36 1.51 8.24
CA VAL A 91 1.02 0.93 8.15
C VAL A 91 0.03 1.93 8.77
N THR A 92 -0.94 2.39 8.00
CA THR A 92 -1.72 3.59 8.32
C THR A 92 -3.23 3.31 8.43
N PRO A 93 -3.70 2.67 9.52
CA PRO A 93 -5.14 2.56 9.77
C PRO A 93 -5.74 3.97 9.97
N GLY A 94 -6.88 4.22 9.33
CA GLY A 94 -7.57 5.52 9.29
C GLY A 94 -9.06 5.42 9.60
N ASP A 95 -9.45 4.40 10.35
CA ASP A 95 -10.81 4.13 10.82
C ASP A 95 -11.37 5.29 11.66
N ALA A 96 -12.70 5.41 11.72
CA ALA A 96 -13.34 6.32 12.65
C ALA A 96 -13.09 5.88 14.10
N ILE A 97 -13.17 6.85 15.01
CA ILE A 97 -13.08 6.60 16.45
C ILE A 97 -14.13 5.55 16.84
N SER A 98 -13.70 4.51 17.56
CA SER A 98 -14.52 3.37 17.99
C SER A 98 -14.94 2.38 16.89
N TYR A 99 -14.47 2.53 15.64
CA TYR A 99 -14.72 1.59 14.55
C TYR A 99 -13.49 0.77 14.14
N THR A 100 -12.34 1.04 14.74
CA THR A 100 -11.10 0.29 14.53
C THR A 100 -11.26 -1.21 14.84
N ASN A 101 -10.98 -2.05 13.85
CA ASN A 101 -10.89 -3.49 14.03
C ASN A 101 -9.49 -3.90 14.54
N VAL A 102 -9.35 -3.93 15.86
CA VAL A 102 -8.09 -4.27 16.54
C VAL A 102 -7.57 -5.64 16.11
N ASN A 103 -8.44 -6.65 16.00
CA ASN A 103 -8.03 -8.00 15.61
C ASN A 103 -7.40 -8.02 14.21
N ARG A 104 -7.94 -7.23 13.27
CA ARG A 104 -7.35 -7.10 11.93
C ARG A 104 -6.02 -6.38 12.00
N ILE A 105 -5.95 -5.23 12.67
CA ILE A 105 -4.71 -4.45 12.80
C ILE A 105 -3.59 -5.30 13.39
N MET A 106 -3.86 -6.06 14.45
CA MET A 106 -2.83 -6.86 15.09
C MET A 106 -2.26 -7.98 14.20
N ARG A 107 -2.88 -8.30 13.06
CA ARG A 107 -2.30 -9.22 12.06
C ARG A 107 -1.08 -8.65 11.34
N CYS A 108 -0.87 -7.33 11.36
CA CYS A 108 0.36 -6.73 10.84
C CYS A 108 1.48 -6.64 11.89
N CYS A 109 1.22 -7.07 13.13
CA CYS A 109 2.14 -6.94 14.24
C CYS A 109 2.60 -8.31 14.76
N SER A 110 3.77 -8.34 15.39
CA SER A 110 4.18 -9.41 16.29
C SER A 110 3.38 -9.36 17.60
N GLU A 111 3.52 -10.38 18.44
CA GLU A 111 2.88 -10.46 19.77
C GLU A 111 3.23 -9.27 20.68
N ILE A 112 4.40 -8.64 20.48
CA ILE A 112 4.87 -7.47 21.24
C ILE A 112 4.49 -6.13 20.59
N GLY A 113 3.69 -6.15 19.51
CA GLY A 113 3.21 -4.93 18.85
C GLY A 113 4.16 -4.32 17.81
N THR A 114 5.23 -5.02 17.42
CA THR A 114 6.13 -4.55 16.36
C THR A 114 5.52 -4.87 15.00
N ILE A 115 5.43 -3.87 14.10
CA ILE A 115 4.95 -4.08 12.74
C ILE A 115 5.90 -5.05 12.01
N LEU A 116 5.34 -6.11 11.44
CA LEU A 116 6.02 -7.10 10.63
C LEU A 116 6.36 -6.48 9.27
N LYS A 117 7.65 -6.45 8.93
CA LYS A 117 8.13 -5.91 7.65
C LYS A 117 9.02 -6.91 6.95
N PRO A 118 8.81 -7.15 5.64
CA PRO A 118 9.77 -7.90 4.84
C PRO A 118 11.03 -7.07 4.56
N ASP A 119 12.09 -7.71 4.06
CA ASP A 119 13.33 -7.02 3.65
C ASP A 119 13.15 -6.23 2.35
N ARG A 120 12.23 -6.68 1.49
CA ARG A 120 11.88 -6.02 0.23
C ARG A 120 10.38 -5.76 0.17
N PRO A 121 9.94 -4.61 -0.35
CA PRO A 121 8.52 -4.35 -0.44
C PRO A 121 7.81 -5.33 -1.36
N ILE A 122 6.52 -5.50 -1.13
CA ILE A 122 5.65 -6.23 -2.03
C ILE A 122 5.59 -5.51 -3.38
N THR A 123 5.93 -6.25 -4.44
CA THR A 123 5.90 -5.76 -5.81
C THR A 123 5.31 -6.82 -6.72
N MET A 124 4.80 -6.41 -7.88
CA MET A 124 4.49 -7.36 -8.96
C MET A 124 5.76 -8.11 -9.37
N ILE A 125 5.66 -9.35 -9.84
CA ILE A 125 6.83 -10.06 -10.35
C ILE A 125 7.28 -9.53 -11.73
N ASN A 126 8.58 -9.57 -11.99
CA ASN A 126 9.16 -9.03 -13.23
C ASN A 126 8.57 -9.64 -14.50
N SER A 127 8.20 -10.92 -14.49
CA SER A 127 7.61 -11.58 -15.66
C SER A 127 6.26 -10.99 -16.05
N LEU A 128 5.42 -10.59 -15.08
CA LEU A 128 4.15 -9.92 -15.37
C LEU A 128 4.35 -8.51 -15.90
N ILE A 129 5.34 -7.77 -15.39
CA ILE A 129 5.67 -6.44 -15.95
C ILE A 129 6.20 -6.56 -17.37
N ALA A 130 7.07 -7.54 -17.64
CA ALA A 130 7.58 -7.81 -18.97
C ALA A 130 6.45 -8.20 -19.94
N ASP A 131 5.54 -9.07 -19.51
CA ASP A 131 4.34 -9.44 -20.27
C ASP A 131 3.46 -8.22 -20.54
N TRP A 132 3.22 -7.39 -19.53
CA TRP A 132 2.43 -6.16 -19.65
C TRP A 132 3.01 -5.20 -20.70
N ALA A 133 4.34 -5.04 -20.71
CA ALA A 133 5.05 -4.22 -21.69
C ALA A 133 4.96 -4.79 -23.12
N GLN A 134 5.01 -6.12 -23.27
CA GLN A 134 4.91 -6.80 -24.58
C GLN A 134 3.47 -6.80 -25.11
N ASN A 135 2.48 -6.90 -24.22
CA ASN A 135 1.05 -6.99 -24.55
C ASN A 135 0.33 -5.64 -24.50
N LYS A 136 1.02 -4.54 -24.88
CA LYS A 136 0.44 -3.19 -25.02
C LYS A 136 -0.29 -2.67 -23.78
N GLY A 137 0.17 -3.02 -22.59
CA GLY A 137 -0.48 -2.54 -21.39
C GLY A 137 -1.75 -3.32 -21.00
N VAL A 138 -1.99 -4.52 -21.55
CA VAL A 138 -3.09 -5.38 -21.11
C VAL A 138 -2.66 -6.22 -19.91
N VAL A 139 -3.37 -6.10 -18.79
CA VAL A 139 -3.13 -6.88 -17.57
C VAL A 139 -3.78 -8.26 -17.71
N GLN A 140 -2.98 -9.32 -17.77
CA GLN A 140 -3.46 -10.72 -17.87
C GLN A 140 -3.77 -11.35 -16.50
N GLY A 141 -3.49 -10.63 -15.42
CA GLY A 141 -3.62 -11.08 -14.05
C GLY A 141 -2.62 -10.37 -13.16
N GLU A 142 -2.58 -10.78 -11.89
CA GLU A 142 -1.68 -10.17 -10.91
C GLU A 142 -1.03 -11.23 -10.03
N LEU A 143 0.27 -11.08 -9.83
CA LEU A 143 1.07 -11.91 -8.94
C LEU A 143 2.11 -11.01 -8.30
N TYR A 144 2.04 -10.96 -6.98
CA TYR A 144 2.92 -10.15 -6.15
C TYR A 144 3.88 -11.05 -5.39
N SER A 145 5.09 -10.56 -5.15
CA SER A 145 6.07 -11.21 -4.30
C SER A 145 6.75 -10.20 -3.38
N THR A 146 7.29 -10.72 -2.30
CA THR A 146 8.13 -10.02 -1.33
C THR A 146 9.19 -10.99 -0.85
N ARG A 147 10.20 -10.52 -0.10
CA ARG A 147 11.29 -11.36 0.41
C ARG A 147 11.61 -10.99 1.84
N SER A 148 11.80 -12.02 2.67
CA SER A 148 12.43 -11.92 3.99
C SER A 148 13.55 -12.96 4.07
N SER A 149 14.67 -12.58 4.65
CA SER A 149 15.76 -13.44 5.05
C SER A 149 15.51 -13.92 6.48
N LEU A 150 15.77 -15.21 6.70
CA LEU A 150 15.73 -15.86 8.02
C LEU A 150 17.15 -15.97 8.58
#